data_AF-A0A6V7VXA7-F1
#
_entry.id   AF-A0A6V7VXA7-F1
#
_cell.length_a   1.000
_cell.length_b   1.000
_cell.length_c   1.000
_cell.angle_alpha   90.00
_cell.angle_beta   90.00
_cell.angle_gamma   90.00
#
_symmetry.space_group_name_H-M   'P 1'
#
loop_
_entity.id
_entity.type
_entity.pdbx_description
1 polymer ?
#
loop_
_entity_poly.entity_id
_entity_poly.type
_entity_poly.pdbx_seq_one_letter_code
_entity_poly.pdbx_strand_id
1 'polypeptide(L)'
;MKAQLGAGKGNYFDDQMANMLSRMSVKERGAYILQQKIWPVVAKNYMKRPFEKPTLEDIVSEVGIYGTFIGNQENGGKVLWNRVEGYLVRSKAHNVNQGGVSEGGGVVDSLILFPENELKY
;
A
#
# COMPACT_ATOMS: atom_id res chain seq x y z
N MET A 1 -5.45 -10.66 5.63
CA MET A 1 -4.49 -11.18 6.63
C MET A 1 -3.07 -10.99 6.11
N LYS A 2 -2.08 -10.73 6.98
CA LYS A 2 -0.69 -10.47 6.57
C LYS A 2 0.32 -11.27 7.40
N ALA A 3 1.28 -11.89 6.72
CA ALA A 3 2.47 -12.50 7.33
C ALA A 3 3.58 -11.48 7.57
N GLN A 4 4.58 -11.83 8.38
CA GLN A 4 5.73 -10.98 8.71
C GLN A 4 6.86 -11.06 7.67
N LEU A 5 6.54 -10.86 6.38
CA LEU A 5 7.50 -11.00 5.26
C LEU A 5 7.86 -9.67 4.57
N GLY A 6 7.06 -8.62 4.76
CA GLY A 6 7.27 -7.31 4.12
C GLY A 6 7.00 -7.27 2.62
N ALA A 7 7.13 -6.08 2.02
CA ALA A 7 7.06 -5.84 0.57
C ALA A 7 5.83 -6.42 -0.17
N GLY A 8 4.69 -6.61 0.50
CA GLY A 8 3.47 -7.18 -0.10
C GLY A 8 3.42 -8.72 -0.12
N LYS A 9 4.50 -9.39 0.28
CA LYS A 9 4.59 -10.85 0.37
C LYS A 9 3.80 -11.37 1.57
N GLY A 10 3.10 -12.49 1.39
CA GLY A 10 2.31 -13.11 2.45
C GLY A 10 1.04 -12.35 2.84
N ASN A 11 0.49 -11.54 1.93
CA ASN A 11 -0.86 -11.00 2.06
C ASN A 11 -1.87 -12.02 1.51
N TYR A 12 -2.89 -12.32 2.29
CA TYR A 12 -4.00 -13.20 1.93
C TYR A 12 -5.30 -12.41 2.00
N PHE A 13 -6.09 -12.48 0.93
CA PHE A 13 -7.30 -11.70 0.73
C PHE A 13 -8.53 -12.60 0.63
N ASP A 14 -9.69 -12.07 1.00
CA ASP A 14 -11.00 -12.63 0.70
C ASP A 14 -11.06 -14.16 0.97
N ASP A 15 -11.46 -15.00 0.02
CA ASP A 15 -11.58 -16.46 0.20
C ASP A 15 -10.25 -17.14 0.52
N GLN A 16 -9.13 -16.62 0.01
CA GLN A 16 -7.81 -17.17 0.30
C GLN A 16 -7.50 -17.05 1.80
N MET A 17 -7.87 -15.93 2.41
CA MET A 17 -7.74 -15.71 3.85
C MET A 17 -8.65 -16.65 4.64
N ALA A 18 -9.92 -16.78 4.26
CA ALA A 18 -10.87 -17.66 4.95
C ALA A 18 -10.41 -19.12 4.93
N ASN A 19 -9.96 -19.59 3.76
CA ASN A 19 -9.42 -20.93 3.56
C ASN A 19 -8.14 -21.19 4.37
N MET A 20 -7.29 -20.18 4.52
CA MET A 20 -6.05 -20.32 5.30
C MET A 20 -6.36 -20.39 6.80
N LEU A 21 -7.23 -19.51 7.30
CA LEU A 21 -7.64 -19.45 8.70
C LEU A 21 -8.34 -20.73 9.17
N SER A 22 -9.13 -21.37 8.30
CA SER A 22 -9.83 -22.64 8.62
C SER A 22 -8.89 -23.83 8.78
N ARG A 23 -7.69 -23.76 8.17
CA ARG A 23 -6.68 -24.83 8.20
C ARG A 23 -5.60 -24.62 9.27
N MET A 24 -5.47 -23.39 9.79
CA MET A 24 -4.45 -23.04 10.78
C MET A 24 -4.87 -23.41 12.20
N SER A 25 -3.94 -24.03 12.94
CA SER A 25 -3.97 -24.12 14.39
C SER A 25 -3.84 -22.74 15.06
N VAL A 26 -4.24 -22.66 16.33
CA VAL A 26 -4.09 -21.42 17.13
C VAL A 26 -2.64 -20.94 17.17
N LYS A 27 -1.68 -21.86 17.23
CA LYS A 27 -0.25 -21.53 17.25
C LYS A 27 0.22 -20.91 15.94
N GLU A 28 -0.21 -21.45 14.79
CA GLU A 28 0.17 -20.93 13.47
C GLU A 28 -0.42 -19.53 13.20
N ARG A 29 -1.61 -19.25 13.73
CA ARG A 29 -2.23 -17.92 13.61
C ARG A 29 -1.38 -16.81 14.23
N GLY A 30 -0.55 -17.13 15.23
CA GLY A 30 0.37 -16.17 15.85
C GLY A 30 1.41 -15.55 14.91
N ALA A 31 1.63 -16.14 13.72
CA ALA A 31 2.54 -15.60 12.71
C ALA A 31 1.90 -14.51 11.81
N TYR A 32 0.62 -14.20 12.02
CA TYR A 32 -0.15 -13.30 11.15
C TYR A 32 -0.88 -12.23 11.93
N ILE A 33 -1.18 -11.12 11.24
CA ILE A 33 -2.14 -10.12 11.71
C ILE A 33 -3.37 -10.08 10.81
N LEU A 34 -4.53 -9.85 11.42
CA LEU A 34 -5.74 -9.47 10.69
C LEU A 34 -5.79 -7.95 10.58
N GLN A 35 -5.93 -7.44 9.36
CA GLN A 35 -6.01 -6.02 9.07
C GLN A 35 -7.29 -5.76 8.28
N GLN A 36 -8.04 -4.74 8.67
CA GLN A 36 -9.21 -4.27 7.94
C GLN A 36 -8.81 -3.86 6.52
N LYS A 37 -9.57 -4.32 5.52
CA LYS A 37 -9.41 -3.90 4.13
C LYS A 37 -9.92 -2.46 3.99
N ILE A 38 -9.08 -1.58 3.48
CA ILE A 38 -9.43 -0.19 3.19
C ILE A 38 -10.04 -0.15 1.78
N TRP A 39 -11.13 0.59 1.63
CA TRP A 39 -11.82 0.82 0.36
C TRP A 39 -11.63 2.29 -0.05
N PRO A 40 -10.56 2.61 -0.80
CA PRO A 40 -10.28 3.99 -1.22
C PRO A 40 -11.22 4.44 -2.34
N VAL A 41 -11.23 5.75 -2.60
CA VAL A 41 -11.93 6.33 -3.76
C VAL A 41 -11.37 5.74 -5.04
N VAL A 42 -12.26 5.32 -5.94
CA VAL A 42 -11.92 4.84 -7.27
C VAL A 42 -11.88 6.02 -8.23
N ALA A 43 -10.80 6.14 -8.99
CA ALA A 43 -10.64 7.17 -10.01
C ALA A 43 -10.37 6.54 -11.38
N LYS A 44 -10.79 7.21 -12.45
CA LYS A 44 -10.38 6.86 -13.82
C LYS A 44 -9.01 7.45 -14.10
N ASN A 45 -8.06 6.62 -14.54
CA ASN A 45 -6.74 7.08 -14.96
C ASN A 45 -6.18 6.20 -16.09
N TYR A 46 -5.19 6.71 -16.83
CA TYR A 46 -4.47 5.95 -17.84
C TYR A 46 -3.29 5.19 -17.21
N MET A 47 -3.33 3.86 -17.30
CA MET A 47 -2.23 2.99 -16.91
C MET A 47 -1.28 2.82 -18.09
N LYS A 48 -0.01 3.18 -17.91
CA LYS A 48 1.02 3.02 -18.94
C LYS A 48 2.12 2.08 -18.47
N ARG A 49 2.31 1.00 -19.21
CA ARG A 49 3.41 0.04 -19.04
C ARG A 49 4.37 0.07 -20.25
N PRO A 50 5.63 -0.35 -20.08
CA PRO A 50 6.57 -0.47 -21.19
C PRO A 50 5.99 -1.35 -22.30
N PHE A 51 6.18 -0.93 -23.55
CA PHE A 51 5.78 -1.68 -24.76
C PHE A 51 4.28 -1.96 -24.95
N GLU A 52 3.42 -1.55 -24.02
CA GLU A 52 1.96 -1.68 -24.12
C GLU A 52 1.29 -0.34 -24.48
N LYS A 53 0.10 -0.36 -25.08
CA LYS A 53 -0.68 0.88 -25.24
C LYS A 53 -1.22 1.33 -23.88
N PRO A 54 -1.31 2.65 -23.61
CA PRO A 54 -1.99 3.13 -22.41
C PRO A 54 -3.43 2.62 -22.36
N THR A 55 -3.89 2.17 -21.19
CA THR A 55 -5.25 1.69 -20.95
C THR A 55 -5.97 2.60 -19.98
N LEU A 56 -7.22 2.98 -20.28
CA LEU A 56 -8.05 3.73 -19.34
C LEU A 56 -8.71 2.74 -18.37
N GLU A 57 -8.38 2.85 -17.09
CA GLU A 57 -8.81 1.90 -16.06
C GLU A 57 -9.38 2.62 -14.83
N ASP A 58 -10.22 1.90 -14.08
CA ASP A 58 -10.57 2.28 -12.71
C ASP A 58 -9.42 1.87 -11.79
N ILE A 59 -8.80 2.86 -11.16
CA ILE A 59 -7.64 2.69 -10.29
C ILE A 59 -7.95 3.09 -8.85
N VAL A 60 -7.10 2.59 -7.97
CA VAL A 60 -6.97 3.05 -6.59
C VAL A 60 -5.51 3.38 -6.32
N SER A 61 -5.28 4.41 -5.51
CA SER A 61 -3.93 4.92 -5.22
C SER A 61 -3.57 4.75 -3.74
N GLU A 62 -2.29 4.48 -3.49
CA GLU A 62 -1.67 4.42 -2.18
C GLU A 62 -0.59 5.49 -2.08
N VAL A 63 -0.70 6.37 -1.10
CA VAL A 63 0.28 7.45 -0.86
C VAL A 63 1.24 7.02 0.23
N GLY A 64 2.53 6.90 -0.12
CA GLY A 64 3.63 6.74 0.81
C GLY A 64 4.29 8.08 1.10
N ILE A 65 4.56 8.35 2.38
CA ILE A 65 5.27 9.54 2.85
C ILE A 65 6.64 9.13 3.36
N TYR A 66 7.70 9.73 2.83
CA TYR A 66 9.07 9.44 3.28
C TYR A 66 9.39 10.25 4.53
N GLY A 67 9.97 9.59 5.53
CA GLY A 67 10.47 10.22 6.74
C GLY A 67 11.94 9.87 6.98
N THR A 68 12.74 10.85 7.36
CA THR A 68 14.14 10.69 7.74
C THR A 68 14.30 11.00 9.23
N PHE A 69 14.97 10.10 9.95
CA PHE A 69 15.18 10.23 11.38
C PHE A 69 16.63 9.90 11.74
N ILE A 70 17.27 10.76 12.52
CA ILE A 70 18.61 10.57 13.07
C ILE A 70 18.55 10.88 14.56
N GLY A 71 19.03 9.95 15.38
CA GLY A 71 19.19 10.15 16.81
C GLY A 71 20.46 9.50 17.32
N ASN A 72 20.90 9.89 18.51
CA ASN A 72 21.99 9.25 19.23
C ASN A 72 21.55 8.88 20.66
N GLN A 73 22.39 8.14 21.38
CA GLN A 73 22.10 7.66 22.74
C GLN A 73 22.63 8.59 23.84
N GLU A 74 23.13 9.77 23.50
CA GLU A 74 23.67 10.71 24.48
C GLU A 74 22.58 11.15 25.46
N ASN A 75 22.93 11.25 26.75
CA ASN A 75 22.07 11.73 27.82
C ASN A 75 20.67 11.08 27.86
N GLY A 76 20.58 9.77 27.61
CA GLY A 76 19.30 9.05 27.62
C GLY A 76 18.53 9.10 26.31
N GLY A 77 19.18 9.54 25.22
CA GLY A 77 18.63 9.58 23.88
C GLY A 77 18.38 11.02 23.42
N LYS A 78 18.92 11.37 22.26
CA LYS A 78 18.72 12.68 21.64
C LYS A 78 18.30 12.53 20.19
N VAL A 79 17.22 13.20 19.82
CA VAL A 79 16.80 13.37 18.41
C VAL A 79 17.65 14.46 17.79
N LEU A 80 18.37 14.13 16.72
CA LEU A 80 19.20 15.06 15.96
C LEU A 80 18.48 15.53 14.69
N TRP A 81 17.64 14.68 14.12
CA TRP A 81 16.89 14.92 12.91
C TRP A 81 15.60 14.12 12.90
N ASN A 82 14.50 14.75 12.49
CA ASN A 82 13.21 14.10 12.27
C ASN A 82 12.40 14.95 11.28
N ARG A 83 12.36 14.55 10.02
CA ARG A 83 11.71 15.31 8.93
C ARG A 83 10.89 14.40 8.03
N VAL A 84 9.84 14.97 7.46
CA VAL A 84 9.13 14.40 6.31
C VAL A 84 9.76 14.97 5.05
N GLU A 85 10.20 14.11 4.14
CA GLU A 85 11.02 14.48 2.98
C GLU A 85 10.54 13.79 1.71
N GLY A 86 9.40 14.26 1.20
CA GLY A 86 8.83 13.80 -0.06
C GLY A 86 7.83 12.66 0.09
N TYR A 87 7.38 12.16 -1.06
CA TYR A 87 6.31 11.18 -1.16
C TYR A 87 6.52 10.28 -2.39
N LEU A 88 5.79 9.16 -2.39
CA LEU A 88 5.64 8.26 -3.52
C LEU A 88 4.16 7.89 -3.62
N VAL A 89 3.58 8.00 -4.81
CA VAL A 89 2.27 7.42 -5.08
C VAL A 89 2.43 6.16 -5.91
N ARG A 90 1.69 5.13 -5.52
CA ARG A 90 1.52 3.92 -6.32
C ARG A 90 0.05 3.76 -6.65
N SER A 91 -0.24 3.50 -7.91
CA SER A 91 -1.60 3.25 -8.38
C SER A 91 -1.69 1.84 -8.94
N LYS A 92 -2.84 1.19 -8.72
CA LYS A 92 -3.16 -0.13 -9.27
C LYS A 92 -4.61 -0.15 -9.74
N ALA A 93 -4.94 -1.09 -10.63
CA ALA A 93 -6.33 -1.34 -10.97
C ALA A 93 -7.14 -1.70 -9.71
N HIS A 94 -8.35 -1.16 -9.59
CA HIS A 94 -9.19 -1.27 -8.39
C HIS A 94 -9.51 -2.72 -8.00
N ASN A 95 -9.59 -3.61 -8.98
CA ASN A 95 -9.91 -5.04 -8.81
C ASN A 95 -8.68 -5.91 -8.52
N VAL A 96 -7.48 -5.34 -8.48
CA VAL A 96 -6.24 -6.09 -8.22
C VAL A 96 -5.87 -6.00 -6.74
N ASN A 97 -5.61 -7.14 -6.11
CA ASN A 97 -5.24 -7.18 -4.69
C ASN A 97 -3.79 -6.73 -4.45
N GLN A 98 -2.83 -7.14 -5.28
CA GLN A 98 -1.40 -6.82 -5.14
C GLN A 98 -0.98 -5.59 -5.96
N GLY A 99 -0.37 -4.60 -5.32
CA GLY A 99 -0.02 -3.29 -5.93
C GLY A 99 1.46 -2.98 -6.01
N GLY A 100 2.33 -3.98 -5.88
CA GLY A 100 3.78 -3.79 -5.96
C GLY A 100 4.20 -3.37 -7.36
N VAL A 101 4.85 -2.21 -7.50
CA VAL A 101 5.35 -1.73 -8.81
C VAL A 101 6.41 -2.70 -9.36
N SER A 102 7.37 -3.10 -8.53
CA SER A 102 8.44 -4.04 -8.92
C SER A 102 7.93 -5.45 -9.25
N GLU A 103 6.74 -5.81 -8.78
CA GLU A 103 6.08 -7.10 -9.06
C GLU A 103 5.12 -7.01 -10.26
N GLY A 104 5.01 -5.84 -10.90
CA GLY A 104 4.12 -5.58 -12.03
C GLY A 104 2.65 -5.32 -11.65
N GLY A 105 2.29 -5.36 -10.36
CA GLY A 105 0.92 -5.19 -9.88
C GLY A 105 0.42 -3.74 -9.93
N GLY A 106 1.31 -2.75 -9.99
CA GLY A 106 0.96 -1.33 -10.03
C GLY A 106 1.89 -0.52 -10.93
N VAL A 107 1.70 0.80 -10.89
CA VAL A 107 2.55 1.83 -11.53
C VAL A 107 2.87 2.94 -10.53
N VAL A 108 3.92 3.72 -10.80
CA VAL A 108 4.20 4.96 -10.07
C VAL A 108 3.27 6.05 -10.57
N ASP A 109 2.84 6.92 -9.66
CA ASP A 109 1.90 8.00 -9.94
C ASP A 109 2.30 9.30 -9.21
N SER A 110 1.52 10.36 -9.42
CA SER A 110 1.64 11.67 -8.75
C SER A 110 0.30 12.11 -8.18
N LEU A 111 0.30 13.14 -7.31
CA LEU A 111 -0.93 13.69 -6.73
C LEU A 111 -1.35 14.98 -7.41
N ILE A 112 -2.65 15.12 -7.60
CA ILE A 112 -3.30 16.41 -7.80
C ILE A 112 -4.12 16.68 -6.53
N LEU A 113 -3.78 17.76 -5.83
CA LEU A 113 -4.54 18.20 -4.66
C LEU A 113 -5.75 18.99 -5.13
N PHE A 114 -6.90 18.71 -4.54
CA PHE A 114 -8.15 19.42 -4.81
C PHE A 114 -8.88 19.71 -3.49
N PRO A 115 -9.72 20.76 -3.44
CA PRO A 115 -10.56 21.06 -2.30
C PRO A 115 -11.53 19.92 -1.98
N GLU A 116 -11.75 19.63 -0.70
CA GLU A 116 -12.63 18.52 -0.25
C GLU A 116 -14.07 18.66 -0.79
N ASN A 117 -14.58 19.88 -0.91
CA ASN A 117 -15.93 20.15 -1.42
C ASN A 117 -16.11 19.84 -2.92
N GLU A 118 -15.05 19.49 -3.64
CA GLU A 118 -15.12 19.01 -5.03
C GLU A 118 -15.29 17.48 -5.12
N LEU A 119 -15.17 16.75 -4.00
CA LEU A 119 -15.50 15.32 -3.95
C LEU A 119 -17.00 15.10 -4.01
N LYS A 120 -17.48 14.57 -5.13
CA LYS A 120 -18.84 14.04 -5.26
C LYS A 120 -18.78 12.53 -5.01
N TYR A 121 -19.23 12.10 -3.84
CA TYR A 121 -19.45 10.68 -3.52
C TYR A 121 -20.73 10.15 -4.16
#